data_AF-A0A7S1HSK7-F1
#
_entry.id   AF-A0A7S1HSK7-F1
#
_cell.length_a   1.000
_cell.length_b   1.000
_cell.length_c   1.000
_cell.angle_alpha   90.00
_cell.angle_beta   90.00
_cell.angle_gamma   90.00
#
_symmetry.space_group_name_H-M   'P 1'
#
loop_
_entity.id
_entity.type
_entity.pdbx_description
1 polymer ?
#
loop_
_entity_poly.entity_id
_entity_poly.type
_entity_poly.pdbx_seq_one_letter_code
_entity_poly.pdbx_strand_id
1 'polypeptide(L)'
;MWMGNRHAPYTFPPEGDRPNVTVWWQGYAALTAALKWLAAKLKQAWTVWLTSHSAGGQALLFNAERLLRLVPRGTRVAAFLNSPMWYLHSITEGNMTGLYNPLIDGNMTWLYNLWDVAKTPRTACLQTEAATPWKCMFPDVALQHWPPHVPLFLAQDFMDPLKFRGVVGTPAQRAAIQAELLAITTPLNASLFLCTCDPLCNHALLMQNGQGPVVNGMNGIHATKAWLRQGGIRRVRYVDTCLSSSPASSV
;
A
#
# COMPACT_ATOMS: atom_id res chain seq x y z
N MET A 1 -4.85 7.87 4.98
CA MET A 1 -4.36 6.53 5.41
C MET A 1 -5.26 5.85 6.45
N TRP A 2 -6.41 6.42 6.86
CA TRP A 2 -7.39 5.78 7.78
C TRP A 2 -6.84 5.28 9.15
N MET A 3 -5.68 5.77 9.58
CA MET A 3 -5.02 5.34 10.83
C MET A 3 -5.31 6.25 12.02
N GLY A 4 -5.81 7.46 11.78
CA GLY A 4 -5.95 8.45 12.85
C GLY A 4 -6.99 8.07 13.89
N ASN A 5 -6.58 8.13 15.16
CA ASN A 5 -7.40 7.80 16.32
C ASN A 5 -7.38 8.94 17.36
N ARG A 6 -7.21 10.18 16.89
CA ARG A 6 -7.17 11.37 17.75
C ARG A 6 -8.59 11.80 18.09
N HIS A 7 -8.98 11.62 19.35
CA HIS A 7 -10.31 12.01 19.82
C HIS A 7 -10.47 13.52 20.02
N ALA A 8 -9.43 14.22 20.43
CA ALA A 8 -9.44 15.68 20.51
C ALA A 8 -9.11 16.29 19.14
N PRO A 9 -9.72 17.42 18.75
CA PRO A 9 -9.29 18.12 17.55
C PRO A 9 -7.86 18.65 17.70
N TYR A 10 -7.24 19.00 16.57
CA TYR A 10 -6.01 19.77 16.54
C TYR A 10 -6.25 21.06 15.76
N THR A 11 -5.95 22.20 16.37
CA THR A 11 -6.07 23.51 15.72
C THR A 11 -4.68 23.96 15.28
N PHE A 12 -4.49 24.06 13.97
CA PHE A 12 -3.29 24.64 13.40
C PHE A 12 -3.26 26.15 13.68
N PRO A 13 -2.10 26.71 14.03
CA PRO A 13 -1.94 28.16 14.13
C PRO A 13 -2.19 28.81 12.75
N PRO A 14 -2.48 30.12 12.72
CA PRO A 14 -2.70 30.80 11.45
C PRO A 14 -1.41 30.80 10.61
N GLU A 15 -1.56 30.70 9.28
CA GLU A 15 -0.46 30.70 8.32
C GLU A 15 -0.69 31.83 7.31
N GLY A 16 0.01 32.96 7.49
CA GLY A 16 -0.28 34.19 6.75
C GLY A 16 -1.69 34.70 7.04
N ASP A 17 -2.47 34.96 6.00
CA ASP A 17 -3.86 35.41 6.10
C ASP A 17 -4.86 34.26 6.35
N ARG A 18 -4.40 33.01 6.44
CA ARG A 18 -5.29 31.86 6.66
C ARG A 18 -5.71 31.79 8.13
N PRO A 19 -7.03 31.70 8.43
CA PRO A 19 -7.51 31.56 9.79
C PRO A 19 -7.11 30.20 10.37
N ASN A 20 -7.24 30.07 11.69
CA ASN A 20 -7.05 28.81 12.39
C ASN A 20 -7.89 27.69 11.76
N VAL A 21 -7.24 26.58 11.42
CA VAL A 21 -7.91 25.38 10.88
C VAL A 21 -7.96 24.32 11.97
N THR A 22 -9.16 23.88 12.31
CA THR A 22 -9.37 22.79 13.29
C THR A 22 -9.67 21.49 12.56
N VAL A 23 -8.86 20.46 12.80
CA VAL A 23 -8.94 19.16 12.12
C VAL A 23 -9.20 18.04 13.12
N TRP A 24 -10.03 17.08 12.71
CA TRP A 24 -10.30 15.85 13.45
C TRP A 24 -9.71 14.65 12.72
N TRP A 25 -8.85 13.88 13.39
CA TRP A 25 -8.20 12.70 12.81
C TRP A 25 -8.91 11.42 13.26
N GLN A 26 -10.05 11.13 12.62
CA GLN A 26 -10.99 10.07 13.01
C GLN A 26 -11.00 8.86 12.07
N GLY A 27 -9.94 8.68 11.26
CA GLY A 27 -9.88 7.62 10.23
C GLY A 27 -10.09 6.23 10.80
N TYR A 28 -9.48 5.92 11.94
CA TYR A 28 -9.62 4.66 12.65
C TYR A 28 -11.05 4.48 13.17
N ALA A 29 -11.64 5.50 13.79
CA ALA A 29 -13.01 5.45 14.31
C ALA A 29 -14.04 5.27 13.19
N ALA A 30 -13.88 5.99 12.07
CA ALA A 30 -14.73 5.84 10.89
C ALA A 30 -14.64 4.42 10.31
N LEU A 31 -13.42 3.88 10.13
CA LEU A 31 -13.23 2.51 9.68
C LEU A 31 -13.86 1.51 10.67
N THR A 32 -13.68 1.72 11.97
CA THR A 32 -14.31 0.90 13.02
C THR A 32 -15.82 0.83 12.87
N ALA A 33 -16.47 1.98 12.69
CA ALA A 33 -17.93 2.06 12.59
C ALA A 33 -18.42 1.37 11.32
N ALA A 34 -17.78 1.63 10.16
CA ALA A 34 -18.08 0.97 8.90
C ALA A 34 -17.95 -0.55 9.02
N LEU A 35 -16.91 -1.01 9.71
CA LEU A 35 -16.63 -2.42 9.94
C LEU A 35 -17.64 -3.10 10.87
N LYS A 36 -18.09 -2.44 11.93
CA LYS A 36 -19.17 -2.97 12.80
C LYS A 36 -20.47 -3.13 12.01
N TRP A 37 -20.80 -2.15 11.18
CA TRP A 37 -21.96 -2.23 10.29
C TRP A 37 -21.83 -3.37 9.28
N LEU A 38 -20.65 -3.51 8.67
CA LEU A 38 -20.37 -4.56 7.68
C LEU A 38 -20.39 -5.96 8.30
N ALA A 39 -19.87 -6.14 9.50
CA ALA A 39 -19.86 -7.44 10.19
C ALA A 39 -21.26 -8.06 10.33
N ALA A 40 -22.30 -7.24 10.53
CA ALA A 40 -23.68 -7.72 10.55
C ALA A 40 -24.14 -8.28 9.20
N LYS A 41 -23.61 -7.75 8.10
CA LYS A 41 -23.90 -8.17 6.71
C LYS A 41 -23.03 -9.33 6.24
N LEU A 42 -21.80 -9.45 6.76
CA LEU A 42 -20.86 -10.49 6.36
C LEU A 42 -21.21 -11.88 6.88
N LYS A 43 -22.15 -12.03 7.83
CA LYS A 43 -22.52 -13.33 8.43
C LYS A 43 -22.88 -14.42 7.41
N GLN A 44 -23.32 -14.04 6.21
CA GLN A 44 -23.70 -14.96 5.13
C GLN A 44 -22.70 -14.96 3.96
N ALA A 45 -21.59 -14.23 4.06
CA ALA A 45 -20.61 -14.13 3.00
C ALA A 45 -19.78 -15.42 2.89
N TRP A 46 -19.80 -16.04 1.72
CA TRP A 46 -18.95 -17.19 1.39
C TRP A 46 -17.54 -16.76 0.99
N THR A 47 -17.42 -15.56 0.39
CA THR A 47 -16.13 -14.92 0.06
C THR A 47 -16.16 -13.43 0.39
N VAL A 48 -15.04 -12.91 0.88
CA VAL A 48 -14.79 -11.48 1.10
C VAL A 48 -13.52 -11.08 0.35
N TRP A 49 -13.67 -10.07 -0.51
CA TRP A 49 -12.54 -9.44 -1.20
C TRP A 49 -12.23 -8.12 -0.54
N LEU A 50 -11.02 -8.00 0.03
CA LEU A 50 -10.53 -6.75 0.60
C LEU A 50 -9.81 -5.97 -0.48
N THR A 51 -10.43 -4.92 -1.00
CA THR A 51 -9.85 -4.10 -2.07
C THR A 51 -9.50 -2.72 -1.56
N SER A 52 -8.51 -2.09 -2.20
CA SER A 52 -8.05 -0.78 -1.79
C SER A 52 -7.27 -0.09 -2.88
N HIS A 53 -7.15 1.23 -2.76
CA HIS A 53 -6.30 2.04 -3.63
C HIS A 53 -5.58 3.13 -2.83
N SER A 54 -4.34 3.47 -3.20
CA SER A 54 -3.62 4.62 -2.64
C SER A 54 -3.47 4.54 -1.11
N ALA A 55 -3.82 5.62 -0.41
CA ALA A 55 -3.89 5.70 1.04
C ALA A 55 -4.81 4.65 1.68
N GLY A 56 -5.79 4.14 0.92
CA GLY A 56 -6.63 3.03 1.34
C GLY A 56 -5.88 1.70 1.34
N GLY A 57 -4.91 1.51 0.45
CA GLY A 57 -4.07 0.31 0.45
C GLY A 57 -3.16 0.25 1.66
N GLN A 58 -2.60 1.39 2.05
CA GLN A 58 -1.84 1.47 3.30
C GLN A 58 -2.72 1.27 4.53
N ALA A 59 -3.97 1.74 4.49
CA ALA A 59 -4.95 1.44 5.53
C ALA A 59 -5.28 -0.05 5.62
N LEU A 60 -5.45 -0.73 4.48
CA LEU A 60 -5.75 -2.15 4.42
C LEU A 60 -4.59 -2.98 4.99
N LEU A 61 -3.35 -2.68 4.62
CA LEU A 61 -2.16 -3.32 5.21
C LEU A 61 -2.14 -3.19 6.73
N PHE A 62 -2.30 -1.96 7.23
CA PHE A 62 -2.27 -1.69 8.66
C PHE A 62 -3.44 -2.33 9.41
N ASN A 63 -4.64 -2.42 8.82
CA ASN A 63 -5.84 -2.93 9.49
C ASN A 63 -6.17 -4.39 9.13
N ALA A 64 -5.32 -5.10 8.38
CA ALA A 64 -5.63 -6.42 7.81
C ALA A 64 -6.13 -7.42 8.86
N GLU A 65 -5.38 -7.62 9.93
CA GLU A 65 -5.76 -8.56 11.01
C GLU A 65 -7.09 -8.21 11.66
N ARG A 66 -7.34 -6.92 11.82
CA ARG A 66 -8.59 -6.42 12.39
C ARG A 66 -9.77 -6.72 11.48
N LEU A 67 -9.59 -6.52 10.17
CA LEU A 67 -10.60 -6.86 9.17
C LEU A 67 -10.91 -8.35 9.19
N LEU A 68 -9.88 -9.20 9.27
CA LEU A 68 -10.05 -10.65 9.31
C LEU A 68 -10.82 -11.15 10.53
N ARG A 69 -10.65 -10.50 11.70
CA ARG A 69 -11.44 -10.84 12.90
C ARG A 69 -12.94 -10.63 12.75
N LEU A 70 -13.38 -9.85 11.75
CA LEU A 70 -14.80 -9.58 11.49
C LEU A 70 -15.41 -10.51 10.45
N VAL A 71 -14.57 -11.18 9.68
CA VAL A 71 -15.01 -12.14 8.70
C VAL A 71 -15.44 -13.42 9.44
N PRO A 72 -16.62 -13.99 9.15
CA PRO A 72 -17.02 -15.25 9.74
C PRO A 72 -16.00 -16.37 9.48
N ARG A 73 -15.92 -17.31 10.43
CA ARG A 73 -15.10 -18.51 10.25
C ARG A 73 -15.59 -19.30 9.03
N GLY A 74 -14.65 -19.79 8.22
CA GLY A 74 -14.95 -20.56 7.01
C GLY A 74 -15.21 -19.72 5.75
N THR A 75 -15.39 -18.41 5.88
CA THR A 75 -15.45 -17.50 4.73
C THR A 75 -14.06 -17.39 4.09
N ARG A 76 -14.02 -17.47 2.76
CA ARG A 76 -12.77 -17.25 2.01
C ARG A 76 -12.44 -15.77 2.01
N VAL A 77 -11.20 -15.42 2.35
CA VAL A 77 -10.74 -14.03 2.29
C VAL A 77 -9.55 -13.93 1.37
N ALA A 78 -9.55 -12.91 0.53
CA ALA A 78 -8.40 -12.55 -0.28
C ALA A 78 -8.35 -11.03 -0.41
N ALA A 79 -7.15 -10.50 -0.59
CA ALA A 79 -6.91 -9.07 -0.62
C ALA A 79 -6.28 -8.63 -1.93
N PHE A 80 -6.60 -7.41 -2.30
CA PHE A 80 -6.17 -6.76 -3.51
C PHE A 80 -5.77 -5.32 -3.19
N LEU A 81 -4.51 -5.01 -3.46
CA LEU A 81 -3.91 -3.70 -3.22
C LEU A 81 -3.61 -3.08 -4.59
N ASN A 82 -4.28 -1.97 -4.91
CA ASN A 82 -4.03 -1.21 -6.14
C ASN A 82 -3.25 0.06 -5.82
N SER A 83 -1.95 0.06 -6.09
CA SER A 83 -1.02 1.13 -5.76
C SER A 83 -1.24 1.62 -4.33
N PRO A 84 -1.10 0.75 -3.30
CA PRO A 84 -1.06 1.25 -1.94
C PRO A 84 0.06 2.31 -1.89
N MET A 85 -0.07 3.33 -1.05
CA MET A 85 0.91 4.43 -0.96
C MET A 85 2.33 3.94 -0.61
N TRP A 86 3.04 3.35 -1.59
CA TRP A 86 4.25 2.54 -1.46
C TRP A 86 5.48 3.39 -1.27
N TYR A 87 5.47 4.24 -0.26
CA TYR A 87 6.67 4.87 0.25
C TYR A 87 7.53 3.76 0.86
N LEU A 88 8.72 3.55 0.28
CA LEU A 88 9.69 2.61 0.83
C LEU A 88 10.42 3.31 1.95
N HIS A 89 10.45 2.70 3.11
CA HIS A 89 11.07 3.27 4.29
C HIS A 89 12.58 3.48 4.10
N SER A 90 13.24 2.55 3.41
CA SER A 90 14.66 2.61 3.05
C SER A 90 15.04 3.81 2.16
N ILE A 91 14.09 4.31 1.35
CA ILE A 91 14.28 5.47 0.47
C ILE A 91 14.06 6.77 1.26
N THR A 92 13.28 6.72 2.33
CA THR A 92 13.05 7.88 3.20
C THR A 92 14.14 8.07 4.24
N GLU A 93 14.79 7.00 4.74
CA GLU A 93 15.91 7.10 5.71
C GLU A 93 17.24 7.61 5.09
N GLY A 94 17.22 8.22 3.91
CA GLY A 94 18.39 8.85 3.26
C GLY A 94 19.46 7.88 2.74
N ASN A 95 19.30 6.57 2.94
CA ASN A 95 20.38 5.61 2.79
C ASN A 95 20.64 5.07 1.36
N MET A 96 19.70 5.22 0.40
CA MET A 96 19.86 4.45 -0.85
C MET A 96 19.97 5.20 -2.18
N THR A 97 19.50 6.43 -2.37
CA THR A 97 19.38 6.88 -3.78
C THR A 97 19.46 8.38 -4.08
N GLY A 98 19.59 9.29 -3.10
CA GLY A 98 19.40 10.72 -3.39
C GLY A 98 17.98 11.07 -3.86
N LEU A 99 17.04 10.10 -3.86
CA LEU A 99 15.59 10.28 -4.02
C LEU A 99 14.91 10.54 -2.69
N TYR A 100 15.66 11.12 -1.74
CA TYR A 100 15.17 11.48 -0.43
C TYR A 100 13.94 12.38 -0.60
N ASN A 101 12.81 11.94 -0.05
CA ASN A 101 11.64 12.78 0.07
C ASN A 101 11.59 13.34 1.50
N PRO A 102 12.19 14.51 1.77
CA PRO A 102 12.22 15.13 3.10
C PRO A 102 10.83 15.36 3.69
N LEU A 103 9.80 15.46 2.83
CA LEU A 103 8.42 15.63 3.27
C LEU A 103 7.83 14.37 3.91
N ILE A 104 8.52 13.23 3.86
CA ILE A 104 7.99 11.94 4.33
C ILE A 104 8.71 11.45 5.59
N ASP A 105 10.04 11.46 5.66
CA ASP A 105 10.75 10.81 6.79
C ASP A 105 10.56 11.55 8.13
N GLY A 106 10.82 12.87 8.14
CA GLY A 106 10.54 13.72 9.31
C GLY A 106 9.04 13.88 9.60
N ASN A 107 8.20 13.59 8.62
CA ASN A 107 6.77 13.78 8.70
C ASN A 107 6.05 12.52 9.18
N MET A 108 6.52 11.30 8.90
CA MET A 108 5.80 10.08 9.31
C MET A 108 5.80 9.90 10.83
N THR A 109 6.91 10.17 11.53
CA THR A 109 6.93 10.17 13.00
C THR A 109 6.00 11.27 13.56
N TRP A 110 6.01 12.46 12.95
CA TRP A 110 5.12 13.56 13.34
C TRP A 110 3.65 13.22 13.08
N LEU A 111 3.30 12.66 11.92
CA LEU A 111 1.95 12.22 11.55
C LEU A 111 1.48 11.08 12.46
N TYR A 112 2.35 10.13 12.79
CA TYR A 112 2.06 9.06 13.74
C TYR A 112 1.58 9.62 15.09
N ASN A 113 2.31 10.62 15.59
CA ASN A 113 1.99 11.31 16.84
C ASN A 113 0.76 12.22 16.71
N LEU A 114 0.70 13.05 15.66
CA LEU A 114 -0.42 13.98 15.42
C LEU A 114 -1.75 13.23 15.31
N TRP A 115 -1.75 12.11 14.58
CA TRP A 115 -2.94 11.29 14.36
C TRP A 115 -3.23 10.33 15.51
N ASP A 116 -2.43 10.32 16.58
CA ASP A 116 -2.56 9.40 17.73
C ASP A 116 -2.62 7.92 17.28
N VAL A 117 -1.82 7.52 16.29
CA VAL A 117 -1.84 6.15 15.75
C VAL A 117 -1.46 5.13 16.83
N ALA A 118 -0.60 5.50 17.78
CA ALA A 118 -0.24 4.69 18.95
C ALA A 118 -1.44 4.24 19.81
N LYS A 119 -2.56 4.96 19.75
CA LYS A 119 -3.78 4.61 20.49
C LYS A 119 -4.65 3.59 19.74
N THR A 120 -4.29 3.24 18.51
CA THR A 120 -4.97 2.14 17.80
C THR A 120 -4.60 0.80 18.44
N PRO A 121 -5.50 -0.20 18.47
CA PRO A 121 -5.17 -1.52 18.99
C PRO A 121 -3.96 -2.10 18.27
N ARG A 122 -3.07 -2.73 19.05
CA ARG A 122 -1.83 -3.31 18.53
C ARG A 122 -2.13 -4.35 17.44
N THR A 123 -1.47 -4.16 16.30
CA THR A 123 -1.38 -5.11 15.18
C THR A 123 -0.07 -5.86 15.28
N ALA A 124 0.11 -6.97 14.57
CA ALA A 124 1.38 -7.69 14.54
C ALA A 124 2.58 -6.77 14.23
N CYS A 125 2.43 -5.85 13.26
CA CYS A 125 3.46 -4.87 12.97
C CYS A 125 3.78 -3.99 14.19
N LEU A 126 2.76 -3.37 14.81
CA LEU A 126 2.97 -2.50 15.98
C LEU A 126 3.56 -3.24 17.20
N GLN A 127 3.39 -4.56 17.26
CA GLN A 127 3.97 -5.39 18.31
C GLN A 127 5.44 -5.68 18.05
N THR A 128 5.81 -6.04 16.82
CA THR A 128 7.19 -6.32 16.43
C THR A 128 8.03 -5.04 16.41
N GLU A 129 7.49 -3.96 15.84
CA GLU A 129 8.14 -2.66 15.70
C GLU A 129 7.97 -1.78 16.95
N ALA A 130 7.87 -2.36 18.15
CA ALA A 130 7.50 -1.63 19.37
C ALA A 130 8.45 -0.47 19.72
N ALA A 131 9.73 -0.55 19.34
CA ALA A 131 10.70 0.52 19.54
C ALA A 131 10.53 1.69 18.55
N THR A 132 10.02 1.41 17.34
CA THR A 132 9.82 2.38 16.25
C THR A 132 8.48 2.16 15.56
N PRO A 133 7.34 2.29 16.26
CA PRO A 133 6.04 1.82 15.76
C PRO A 133 5.49 2.68 14.60
N TRP A 134 6.05 3.87 14.39
CA TRP A 134 5.75 4.70 13.22
C TRP A 134 6.21 4.05 11.91
N LYS A 135 7.18 3.13 11.93
CA LYS A 135 7.61 2.36 10.74
C LYS A 135 6.46 1.55 10.14
N CYS A 136 5.49 1.12 10.95
CA CYS A 136 4.27 0.47 10.46
C CYS A 136 3.36 1.36 9.59
N MET A 137 3.64 2.68 9.50
CA MET A 137 2.97 3.56 8.54
C MET A 137 3.51 3.44 7.12
N PHE A 138 4.60 2.69 6.90
CA PHE A 138 5.10 2.37 5.57
C PHE A 138 4.59 1.00 5.10
N PRO A 139 4.17 0.85 3.82
CA PRO A 139 3.67 -0.41 3.30
C PRO A 139 4.68 -1.56 3.34
N ASP A 140 5.94 -1.31 3.03
CA ASP A 140 7.00 -2.33 3.03
C ASP A 140 7.21 -2.97 4.40
N VAL A 141 7.14 -2.19 5.47
CA VAL A 141 7.20 -2.69 6.85
C VAL A 141 5.89 -3.40 7.22
N ALA A 142 4.74 -2.74 7.01
CA ALA A 142 3.43 -3.32 7.37
C ALA A 142 3.14 -4.65 6.66
N LEU A 143 3.59 -4.78 5.42
CA LEU A 143 3.38 -5.95 4.57
C LEU A 143 4.19 -7.17 5.02
N GLN A 144 5.35 -6.99 5.68
CA GLN A 144 6.09 -8.12 6.26
C GLN A 144 5.28 -8.86 7.34
N HIS A 145 4.28 -8.19 7.90
CA HIS A 145 3.33 -8.74 8.87
C HIS A 145 1.99 -9.13 8.24
N TRP A 146 1.92 -9.23 6.91
CA TRP A 146 0.70 -9.63 6.22
C TRP A 146 0.27 -11.05 6.64
N PRO A 147 -1.01 -11.28 6.95
CA PRO A 147 -1.49 -12.60 7.37
C PRO A 147 -1.20 -13.69 6.30
N PRO A 148 -0.37 -14.70 6.61
CA PRO A 148 0.18 -15.61 5.58
C PRO A 148 -0.87 -16.51 4.92
N HIS A 149 -2.03 -16.68 5.55
CA HIS A 149 -3.15 -17.48 5.04
C HIS A 149 -4.10 -16.68 4.13
N VAL A 150 -3.91 -15.35 4.00
CA VAL A 150 -4.75 -14.51 3.15
C VAL A 150 -4.02 -14.25 1.85
N PRO A 151 -4.50 -14.79 0.72
CA PRO A 151 -3.90 -14.51 -0.56
C PRO A 151 -3.94 -13.02 -0.88
N LEU A 152 -2.83 -12.52 -1.39
CA LEU A 152 -2.65 -11.11 -1.71
C LEU A 152 -2.36 -10.97 -3.19
N PHE A 153 -3.05 -10.05 -3.85
CA PHE A 153 -2.67 -9.52 -5.16
C PHE A 153 -2.26 -8.07 -5.01
N LEU A 154 -1.03 -7.76 -5.38
CA LEU A 154 -0.48 -6.41 -5.37
C LEU A 154 -0.31 -5.93 -6.80
N ALA A 155 -1.04 -4.89 -7.17
CA ALA A 155 -0.76 -4.08 -8.34
C ALA A 155 -0.03 -2.81 -7.90
N GLN A 156 1.13 -2.51 -8.47
CA GLN A 156 1.89 -1.32 -8.12
C GLN A 156 2.59 -0.75 -9.35
N ASP A 157 2.47 0.57 -9.51
CA ASP A 157 3.32 1.33 -10.43
C ASP A 157 4.64 1.64 -9.73
N PHE A 158 5.75 1.22 -10.33
CA PHE A 158 7.08 1.48 -9.79
C PHE A 158 7.45 2.96 -9.80
N MET A 159 6.92 3.71 -10.74
CA MET A 159 7.18 5.14 -10.94
C MET A 159 5.99 5.98 -10.54
N ASP A 160 5.22 5.51 -9.55
CA ASP A 160 4.06 6.19 -9.02
C ASP A 160 4.35 7.69 -8.83
N PRO A 161 3.69 8.57 -9.60
CA PRO A 161 4.02 9.99 -9.59
C PRO A 161 3.74 10.65 -8.24
N LEU A 162 2.88 10.06 -7.40
CA LEU A 162 2.68 10.54 -6.02
C LEU A 162 3.85 10.20 -5.10
N LYS A 163 4.62 9.17 -5.44
CA LYS A 163 5.83 8.76 -4.72
C LYS A 163 6.99 9.69 -5.03
N PHE A 164 7.13 10.07 -6.30
CA PHE A 164 8.30 10.80 -6.77
C PHE A 164 8.06 12.30 -7.06
N ARG A 165 6.81 12.81 -7.04
CA ARG A 165 6.46 14.24 -7.25
C ARG A 165 7.35 14.99 -8.26
N GLY A 166 7.54 14.41 -9.45
CA GLY A 166 8.33 15.03 -10.52
C GLY A 166 9.82 14.69 -10.54
N VAL A 167 10.32 13.92 -9.57
CA VAL A 167 11.67 13.34 -9.61
C VAL A 167 11.63 12.08 -10.48
N VAL A 168 11.94 12.22 -11.77
CA VAL A 168 12.14 11.04 -12.63
C VAL A 168 13.43 10.37 -12.17
N GLY A 169 13.31 9.28 -11.40
CA GLY A 169 14.47 8.48 -11.02
C GLY A 169 15.26 8.01 -12.24
N THR A 170 16.58 8.03 -12.15
CA THR A 170 17.49 7.47 -13.16
C THR A 170 17.19 5.98 -13.37
N PRO A 171 17.53 5.38 -14.53
CA PRO A 171 17.35 3.95 -14.74
C PRO A 171 17.90 3.07 -13.59
N ALA A 172 19.06 3.41 -13.03
CA ALA A 172 19.67 2.71 -11.91
C ALA A 172 18.82 2.79 -10.63
N GLN A 173 18.29 3.97 -10.31
CA GLN A 173 17.40 4.14 -9.16
C GLN A 173 16.10 3.36 -9.33
N ARG A 174 15.53 3.36 -10.55
CA ARG A 174 14.33 2.57 -10.86
C ARG A 174 14.58 1.07 -10.69
N ALA A 175 15.73 0.59 -11.16
CA ALA A 175 16.13 -0.81 -10.97
C ALA A 175 16.32 -1.17 -9.49
N ALA A 176 16.89 -0.26 -8.68
CA ALA A 176 17.05 -0.47 -7.23
C ALA A 176 15.69 -0.57 -6.52
N ILE A 177 14.76 0.34 -6.81
CA ILE A 177 13.38 0.30 -6.30
C ILE A 177 12.69 -1.00 -6.71
N GLN A 178 12.89 -1.44 -7.95
CA GLN A 178 12.35 -2.71 -8.45
C GLN A 178 12.90 -3.91 -7.69
N ALA A 179 14.22 -3.97 -7.51
CA ALA A 179 14.88 -5.03 -6.76
C ALA A 179 14.38 -5.08 -5.32
N GLU A 180 14.22 -3.93 -4.68
CA GLU A 180 13.72 -3.85 -3.31
C GLU A 180 12.26 -4.30 -3.19
N LEU A 181 11.36 -3.85 -4.07
CA LEU A 181 9.97 -4.30 -4.05
C LEU A 181 9.89 -5.81 -4.27
N LEU A 182 10.70 -6.35 -5.18
CA LEU A 182 10.79 -7.80 -5.40
C LEU A 182 11.34 -8.51 -4.16
N ALA A 183 12.34 -7.96 -3.47
CA ALA A 183 12.88 -8.54 -2.24
C ALA A 183 11.84 -8.57 -1.11
N ILE A 184 11.04 -7.51 -0.96
CA ILE A 184 9.97 -7.42 0.03
C ILE A 184 8.80 -8.37 -0.31
N THR A 185 8.42 -8.43 -1.59
CA THR A 185 7.24 -9.18 -2.01
C THR A 185 7.52 -10.65 -2.32
N THR A 186 8.78 -11.04 -2.50
CA THR A 186 9.12 -12.43 -2.85
C THR A 186 8.87 -13.44 -1.73
N PRO A 187 9.22 -13.14 -0.46
CA PRO A 187 8.88 -13.99 0.68
C PRO A 187 7.38 -14.12 0.90
N LEU A 188 6.61 -13.13 0.44
CA LEU A 188 5.17 -13.15 0.53
C LEU A 188 4.60 -14.12 -0.49
N ASN A 189 3.59 -14.87 -0.08
CA ASN A 189 2.77 -15.65 -1.00
C ASN A 189 1.82 -14.73 -1.81
N ALA A 190 2.37 -13.66 -2.39
CA ALA A 190 1.63 -12.64 -3.13
C ALA A 190 1.71 -12.88 -4.65
N SER A 191 0.60 -12.58 -5.32
CA SER A 191 0.54 -12.37 -6.76
C SER A 191 0.83 -10.90 -7.06
N LEU A 192 1.55 -10.65 -8.15
CA LEU A 192 2.11 -9.34 -8.46
C LEU A 192 1.72 -8.90 -9.86
N PHE A 193 1.34 -7.64 -9.98
CA PHE A 193 1.20 -6.91 -11.24
C PHE A 193 1.98 -5.61 -11.12
N LEU A 194 3.22 -5.61 -11.57
CA LEU A 194 4.14 -4.50 -11.41
C LEU A 194 4.42 -3.86 -12.77
N CYS A 195 4.08 -2.58 -12.86
CA CYS A 195 4.13 -1.79 -14.09
C CYS A 195 5.26 -0.75 -13.96
N THR A 196 6.17 -0.69 -14.93
CA THR A 196 7.29 0.27 -14.95
C THR A 196 7.29 1.19 -16.17
N CYS A 197 7.07 0.64 -17.37
CA CYS A 197 7.43 1.32 -18.61
C CYS A 197 6.27 1.60 -19.56
N ASP A 198 5.07 1.15 -19.23
CA ASP A 198 3.88 1.55 -19.97
C ASP A 198 3.56 3.01 -19.61
N PRO A 199 3.38 3.93 -20.57
CA PRO A 199 2.94 5.30 -20.27
C PRO A 199 1.55 5.35 -19.61
N LEU A 200 0.79 4.25 -19.65
CA LEU A 200 -0.47 4.07 -18.93
C LEU A 200 -0.26 3.53 -17.50
N CYS A 201 0.97 3.13 -17.12
CA CYS A 201 1.33 2.95 -15.73
C CYS A 201 1.08 4.27 -15.01
N ASN A 202 0.11 4.28 -14.12
CA ASN A 202 -0.10 5.39 -13.23
C ASN A 202 -0.58 4.87 -11.88
N HIS A 203 -0.70 5.80 -10.94
CA HIS A 203 -1.19 5.51 -9.60
C HIS A 203 -2.48 4.66 -9.62
N ALA A 204 -3.40 4.89 -10.55
CA ALA A 204 -4.69 4.20 -10.62
C ALA A 204 -4.74 3.00 -11.59
N LEU A 205 -3.69 2.16 -11.62
CA LEU A 205 -3.50 1.04 -12.57
C LEU A 205 -4.78 0.27 -12.93
N LEU A 206 -5.58 -0.10 -11.94
CA LEU A 206 -6.73 -1.00 -12.12
C LEU A 206 -8.10 -0.30 -12.04
N MET A 207 -8.13 1.02 -11.97
CA MET A 207 -9.37 1.80 -12.00
C MET A 207 -9.66 2.43 -13.37
N GLN A 208 -8.80 2.18 -14.35
CA GLN A 208 -9.01 2.64 -15.72
C GLN A 208 -10.00 1.70 -16.42
N ASN A 209 -10.98 2.24 -17.15
CA ASN A 209 -12.08 1.52 -17.82
C ASN A 209 -11.61 0.52 -18.90
N GLY A 210 -10.97 -0.59 -18.50
CA GLY A 210 -10.46 -1.62 -19.41
C GLY A 210 -9.15 -1.26 -20.14
N GLN A 211 -8.72 0.01 -20.13
CA GLN A 211 -7.52 0.50 -20.82
C GLN A 211 -6.26 0.54 -19.94
N GLY A 212 -6.24 -0.20 -18.84
CA GLY A 212 -5.07 -0.27 -17.98
C GLY A 212 -3.82 -0.83 -18.70
N PRO A 213 -2.64 -0.68 -18.08
CA PRO A 213 -1.39 -1.08 -18.70
C PRO A 213 -1.31 -2.60 -18.93
N VAL A 214 -0.46 -2.98 -19.89
CA VAL A 214 -0.24 -4.37 -20.28
C VAL A 214 1.18 -4.79 -19.91
N VAL A 215 1.30 -5.79 -19.04
CA VAL A 215 2.58 -6.37 -18.64
C VAL A 215 2.63 -7.81 -19.12
N ASN A 216 3.63 -8.14 -19.95
CA ASN A 216 3.81 -9.47 -20.56
C ASN A 216 2.54 -9.98 -21.27
N GLY A 217 1.88 -9.11 -22.04
CA GLY A 217 0.66 -9.42 -22.78
C GLY A 217 -0.62 -9.53 -21.92
N MET A 218 -0.53 -9.27 -20.61
CA MET A 218 -1.66 -9.30 -19.71
C MET A 218 -2.02 -7.89 -19.24
N ASN A 219 -3.27 -7.48 -19.46
CA ASN A 219 -3.83 -6.28 -18.85
C ASN A 219 -4.10 -6.54 -17.36
N GLY A 220 -3.86 -5.55 -16.50
CA GLY A 220 -4.01 -5.72 -15.06
C GLY A 220 -5.41 -6.12 -14.57
N ILE A 221 -6.50 -5.71 -15.25
CA ILE A 221 -7.87 -6.18 -14.95
C ILE A 221 -8.01 -7.66 -15.30
N HIS A 222 -7.45 -8.10 -16.43
CA HIS A 222 -7.45 -9.51 -16.82
C HIS A 222 -6.58 -10.36 -15.89
N ALA A 223 -5.41 -9.87 -15.48
CA ALA A 223 -4.58 -10.51 -14.46
C ALA A 223 -5.36 -10.72 -13.16
N THR A 224 -6.05 -9.67 -12.70
CA THR A 224 -6.87 -9.72 -11.49
C THR A 224 -8.00 -10.74 -11.66
N LYS A 225 -8.79 -10.67 -12.74
CA LYS A 225 -9.86 -11.64 -13.02
C LYS A 225 -9.36 -13.08 -13.07
N ALA A 226 -8.21 -13.33 -13.69
CA ALA A 226 -7.61 -14.65 -13.76
C ALA A 226 -7.22 -15.18 -12.36
N TRP A 227 -6.62 -14.33 -11.54
CA TRP A 227 -6.27 -14.66 -10.16
C TRP A 227 -7.52 -14.94 -9.29
N LEU A 228 -8.55 -14.10 -9.40
CA LEU A 228 -9.84 -14.28 -8.70
C LEU A 228 -10.51 -15.61 -9.07
N ARG A 229 -10.51 -15.99 -10.36
CA ARG A 229 -11.08 -17.27 -10.84
C ARG A 229 -10.37 -18.50 -10.27
N GLN A 230 -9.12 -18.35 -9.88
CA GLN A 230 -8.31 -19.39 -9.23
C GLN A 230 -8.45 -19.37 -7.70
N GLY A 231 -9.47 -18.67 -7.18
CA GLY A 231 -9.71 -18.50 -5.74
C GLY A 231 -8.63 -17.69 -5.03
N GLY A 232 -7.80 -16.96 -5.78
CA GLY A 232 -6.62 -16.29 -5.28
C GLY A 232 -5.45 -17.20 -4.89
N ILE A 233 -5.57 -18.52 -5.08
CA ILE A 233 -4.63 -19.51 -4.53
C ILE A 233 -3.33 -19.58 -5.33
N ARG A 234 -3.42 -19.49 -6.66
CA ARG A 234 -2.25 -19.63 -7.53
C ARG A 234 -1.53 -18.29 -7.62
N ARG A 235 -0.22 -18.33 -7.39
CA ARG A 235 0.67 -17.19 -7.58
C ARG A 235 0.79 -16.85 -9.06
N VAL A 236 0.56 -15.58 -9.38
CA VAL A 236 0.77 -15.03 -10.72
C VAL A 236 1.67 -13.82 -10.60
N ARG A 237 2.68 -13.71 -11.45
CA ARG A 237 3.63 -12.58 -11.46
C ARG A 237 3.72 -12.00 -12.85
N TYR A 238 3.24 -10.78 -12.98
CA TYR A 238 3.42 -9.93 -14.15
C TYR A 238 4.31 -8.80 -13.72
N VAL A 239 5.60 -8.89 -14.04
CA VAL A 239 6.59 -7.87 -13.70
C VAL A 239 7.21 -7.42 -15.00
N ASP A 240 7.09 -6.13 -15.26
CA ASP A 240 7.75 -5.50 -16.40
C ASP A 240 9.27 -5.45 -16.15
N THR A 241 10.05 -5.82 -17.16
CA THR A 241 11.52 -5.98 -17.09
C THR A 241 12.26 -5.00 -17.99
N CYS A 242 11.58 -4.02 -18.57
CA CYS A 242 12.17 -2.99 -19.44
C CYS A 242 13.38 -2.22 -18.83
N LEU A 243 13.59 -2.27 -17.51
CA LEU A 243 14.77 -1.68 -16.85
C LEU A 243 16.02 -2.55 -16.96
N SER A 244 15.92 -3.78 -17.47
CA SER A 244 17.06 -4.71 -17.63
C SER A 244 17.80 -4.56 -18.95
N SER A 245 17.40 -3.64 -19.85
CA SER A 245 18.22 -3.30 -21.01
C SER A 245 19.38 -2.40 -20.57
N SER A 246 20.41 -3.02 -20.02
CA SER A 246 21.77 -2.52 -20.27
C SER A 246 21.88 -2.36 -21.79
N PRO A 247 22.35 -1.23 -22.34
CA PRO A 247 22.74 -1.23 -23.74
C PRO A 247 23.76 -2.35 -23.87
N ALA A 248 23.44 -3.36 -24.69
CA ALA A 248 24.48 -4.22 -25.19
C ALA A 248 25.49 -3.28 -25.83
N SER A 249 26.67 -3.18 -25.23
CA SER A 249 27.82 -2.50 -25.79
C SER A 249 28.02 -3.06 -27.20
N SER A 250 27.57 -2.34 -28.21
CA SER A 250 27.98 -2.56 -29.57
C SER A 250 29.42 -2.04 -29.68
N VAL A 251 30.35 -3.00 -29.71
CA VAL A 251 31.71 -3.00 -30.27
C VAL A 251 32.44 -1.66 -30.28
#